data_AF-A0A7W2RAT3-F1
#
_entry.id   AF-A0A7W2RAT3-F1
#
_cell.length_a   1.000
_cell.length_b   1.000
_cell.length_c   1.000
_cell.angle_alpha   90.00
_cell.angle_beta   90.00
_cell.angle_gamma   90.00
#
_symmetry.space_group_name_H-M   'P 1'
#
loop_
_entity.id
_entity.type
_entity.pdbx_description
1 polymer ?
#
loop_
_entity_poly.entity_id
_entity_poly.type
_entity_poly.pdbx_seq_one_letter_code
_entity_poly.pdbx_strand_id
1 'polypeptide(L)'
;MKIFSAFIVSVLGIFSSNIDAGELKKIDISEVISKEEFALYKNVADFIEKSPKVTIIVKPDQDDVSIYGTDVVKSLTGSDCNRDGVMDDNATCNAVYYKLWMIYER
;
A
#
# COMPACT_ATOMS: atom_id res chain seq x y z
N MET A 1 -33.28 40.06 10.99
CA MET A 1 -33.14 38.59 10.83
C MET A 1 -32.47 38.18 9.52
N LYS A 2 -32.89 38.68 8.34
CA LYS A 2 -32.29 38.29 7.04
C LYS A 2 -30.78 38.54 6.90
N ILE A 3 -30.25 39.61 7.50
CA ILE A 3 -28.83 40.00 7.38
C ILE A 3 -27.91 39.10 8.22
N PHE A 4 -28.38 38.66 9.39
CA PHE A 4 -27.64 37.73 10.25
C PHE A 4 -27.57 36.32 9.64
N SER A 5 -28.63 35.86 8.98
CA SER A 5 -28.64 34.57 8.27
C SER A 5 -27.67 34.54 7.09
N ALA A 6 -27.48 35.67 6.39
CA ALA A 6 -26.54 35.77 5.28
C ALA A 6 -25.07 35.65 5.72
N PHE A 7 -24.75 36.12 6.93
CA PHE A 7 -23.39 36.07 7.48
C PHE A 7 -22.96 34.63 7.84
N ILE A 8 -23.89 33.81 8.37
CA ILE A 8 -23.61 32.43 8.77
C ILE A 8 -23.34 31.54 7.55
N VAL A 9 -24.07 31.75 6.44
CA VAL A 9 -23.87 30.99 5.20
C VAL A 9 -22.52 31.30 4.54
N SER A 10 -22.03 32.53 4.67
CA SER A 10 -20.73 32.96 4.11
C SER A 10 -19.53 32.32 4.84
N VAL A 11 -19.61 32.17 6.17
CA VAL A 11 -18.50 31.64 6.99
C VAL A 11 -18.29 30.13 6.80
N LEU A 12 -19.33 29.39 6.43
CA LEU A 12 -19.25 27.93 6.22
C LEU A 12 -18.58 27.51 4.90
N GLY A 13 -18.29 28.45 4.00
CA GLY A 13 -17.77 28.15 2.66
C GLY A 13 -16.24 28.11 2.50
N ILE A 14 -15.44 28.24 3.57
CA ILE A 14 -14.00 28.57 3.45
C ILE A 14 -13.05 27.43 3.86
N PHE A 15 -13.54 26.28 4.33
CA PHE A 15 -12.64 25.16 4.67
C PHE A 15 -12.38 24.23 3.49
N SER A 16 -11.73 24.75 2.45
CA SER A 16 -11.12 23.92 1.41
C SER A 16 -9.77 23.41 1.91
N SER A 17 -9.73 22.21 2.49
CA SER A 17 -8.47 21.54 2.77
C SER A 17 -7.87 21.02 1.46
N ASN A 18 -6.70 21.54 1.09
CA ASN A 18 -5.89 20.95 0.02
C ASN A 18 -5.44 19.57 0.49
N ILE A 19 -5.94 18.51 -0.15
CA ILE A 19 -5.42 17.17 0.02
C ILE A 19 -4.19 17.09 -0.89
N ASP A 20 -3.01 17.16 -0.28
CA ASP A 20 -1.76 16.97 -1.00
C ASP A 20 -1.48 15.46 -1.08
N ALA A 21 -1.63 14.89 -2.28
CA ALA A 21 -1.25 13.51 -2.54
C ALA A 21 0.28 13.47 -2.71
N GLY A 22 0.98 13.29 -1.60
CA GLY A 22 2.43 13.10 -1.63
C GLY A 22 2.78 11.87 -2.49
N GLU A 23 3.54 12.09 -3.56
CA GLU A 23 4.11 11.00 -4.35
C GLU A 23 5.01 10.17 -3.43
N LEU A 24 4.72 8.87 -3.29
CA LEU A 24 5.56 7.95 -2.54
C LEU A 24 6.92 7.91 -3.20
N LYS A 25 7.91 8.58 -2.59
CA LYS A 25 9.29 8.58 -3.05
C LYS A 25 9.74 7.13 -3.17
N LYS A 26 10.15 6.71 -4.36
CA LYS A 26 10.65 5.35 -4.62
C LYS A 26 11.85 5.11 -3.71
N ILE A 27 11.64 4.35 -2.64
CA ILE A 27 12.64 4.14 -1.60
C ILE A 27 13.68 3.15 -2.13
N ASP A 28 14.97 3.42 -1.90
CA ASP A 28 15.98 2.41 -2.18
C ASP A 28 15.91 1.34 -1.09
N ILE A 29 15.59 0.11 -1.47
CA ILE A 29 15.32 -0.97 -0.53
C ILE A 29 16.50 -1.26 0.42
N SER A 30 17.74 -1.00 0.00
CA SER A 30 18.94 -1.15 0.85
C SER A 30 19.06 -0.08 1.94
N GLU A 31 18.29 1.00 1.88
CA GLU A 31 18.14 1.96 2.98
C GLU A 31 17.14 1.48 4.03
N VAL A 32 16.28 0.51 3.67
CA VAL A 32 15.21 0.00 4.54
C VAL A 32 15.59 -1.33 5.17
N ILE A 33 16.15 -2.26 4.40
CA ILE A 33 16.53 -3.60 4.85
C ILE A 33 18.05 -3.63 4.93
N SER A 34 18.60 -3.78 6.14
CA SER A 34 20.05 -3.86 6.31
C SER A 34 20.61 -5.22 5.84
N LYS A 35 21.93 -5.32 5.71
CA LYS A 35 22.60 -6.59 5.37
C LYS A 35 22.35 -7.66 6.44
N GLU A 36 22.36 -7.28 7.71
CA GLU A 36 22.12 -8.17 8.83
C GLU A 36 20.69 -8.69 8.84
N GLU A 37 19.71 -7.81 8.56
CA GLU A 37 18.33 -8.23 8.39
C GLU A 37 18.17 -9.17 7.19
N PHE A 38 18.78 -8.81 6.05
CA PHE A 38 18.70 -9.61 4.84
C PHE A 38 19.22 -11.03 5.04
N ALA A 39 20.33 -11.18 5.79
CA ALA A 39 20.93 -12.47 6.12
C ALA A 39 20.02 -13.39 6.98
N LEU A 40 18.96 -12.86 7.60
CA LEU A 40 17.97 -13.66 8.33
C LEU A 40 16.97 -14.36 7.40
N TYR A 41 16.87 -13.94 6.13
CA TYR A 41 16.01 -14.56 5.13
C TYR A 41 16.73 -15.75 4.49
N LYS A 42 16.18 -16.95 4.63
CA LYS A 42 16.82 -18.18 4.11
C LYS A 42 16.79 -18.28 2.59
N ASN A 43 15.75 -17.73 1.98
CA ASN A 43 15.49 -17.76 0.54
C ASN A 43 14.40 -16.72 0.21
N VAL A 44 14.08 -16.61 -1.08
CA VAL A 44 13.07 -15.67 -1.56
C VAL A 44 11.67 -15.93 -1.01
N ALA A 45 11.30 -17.19 -0.75
CA ALA A 45 9.99 -17.51 -0.18
C ALA A 45 9.88 -17.00 1.27
N ASP A 46 10.92 -17.20 2.08
CA ASP A 46 11.02 -16.69 3.45
C ASP A 46 10.99 -15.15 3.49
N PHE A 47 11.67 -14.50 2.53
CA PHE A 47 11.62 -13.05 2.36
C PHE A 47 10.19 -12.55 2.04
N ILE A 48 9.49 -13.19 1.11
CA ILE A 48 8.11 -12.85 0.75
C ILE A 48 7.17 -13.08 1.94
N GLU A 49 7.33 -14.18 2.65
CA GLU A 49 6.49 -14.55 3.79
C GLU A 49 6.61 -13.51 4.92
N LYS A 50 7.84 -13.14 5.29
CA LYS A 50 8.13 -12.19 6.37
C LYS A 50 7.96 -10.72 5.99
N SER A 51 7.78 -10.42 4.70
CA SER A 51 7.52 -9.05 4.25
C SER A 51 6.19 -8.51 4.82
N PRO A 52 6.11 -7.24 5.25
CA PRO A 52 4.89 -6.52 5.53
C PRO A 52 3.75 -6.87 4.59
N LYS A 53 2.57 -6.99 5.18
CA LYS A 53 1.36 -7.31 4.47
C LYS A 53 0.54 -6.04 4.28
N VAL A 54 0.11 -5.83 3.06
CA VAL A 54 -0.79 -4.76 2.67
C VAL A 54 -2.11 -5.37 2.23
N THR A 55 -3.20 -4.67 2.54
CA THR A 55 -4.55 -5.10 2.18
C THR A 55 -5.17 -4.06 1.27
N ILE A 56 -5.63 -4.51 0.10
CA ILE A 56 -6.32 -3.67 -0.87
C ILE A 56 -7.78 -4.10 -0.99
N ILE A 57 -8.65 -3.14 -1.32
CA ILE A 57 -10.03 -3.44 -1.72
C ILE A 57 -10.04 -3.65 -3.24
N VAL A 58 -10.59 -4.77 -3.67
CA VAL A 58 -10.75 -5.10 -5.09
C VAL A 58 -12.22 -5.22 -5.43
N LYS A 59 -12.52 -5.07 -6.72
CA LYS A 59 -13.87 -5.30 -7.22
C LYS A 59 -14.23 -6.78 -7.03
N PRO A 60 -15.36 -7.10 -6.37
CA PRO A 60 -15.88 -8.46 -6.34
C PRO A 60 -16.23 -8.94 -7.76
N ASP A 61 -16.02 -10.22 -8.02
CA ASP A 61 -16.45 -10.83 -9.27
C ASP A 61 -17.95 -11.22 -9.23
N GLN A 62 -18.47 -11.73 -10.34
CA GLN A 62 -19.89 -12.03 -10.45
C GLN A 62 -20.31 -13.21 -9.58
N ASP A 63 -19.39 -14.15 -9.35
CA ASP A 63 -19.64 -15.30 -8.49
C ASP A 63 -19.75 -14.83 -7.03
N ASP A 64 -18.85 -13.94 -6.59
CA ASP A 64 -18.92 -13.30 -5.27
C ASP A 64 -20.27 -12.60 -5.06
N VAL A 65 -20.72 -11.80 -6.01
CA VAL A 65 -22.01 -11.08 -5.92
C VAL A 65 -23.19 -12.05 -5.90
N SER A 66 -23.13 -13.14 -6.66
CA SER A 66 -24.19 -14.15 -6.69
C SER A 66 -24.37 -14.89 -5.37
N ILE A 67 -23.26 -15.13 -4.65
CA ILE A 67 -23.25 -15.87 -3.39
C ILE A 67 -23.55 -14.94 -2.20
N TYR A 68 -22.95 -13.75 -2.20
CA TYR A 68 -22.92 -12.87 -1.03
C TYR A 68 -23.79 -11.61 -1.16
N GLY A 69 -24.37 -11.34 -2.33
CA GLY A 69 -25.21 -10.18 -2.61
C GLY A 69 -24.44 -8.97 -3.14
N THR A 70 -25.17 -7.91 -3.49
CA THR A 70 -24.61 -6.71 -4.15
C THR A 70 -23.73 -5.85 -3.25
N ASP A 71 -23.90 -5.96 -1.93
CA ASP A 71 -23.15 -5.18 -0.94
C ASP A 71 -21.83 -5.86 -0.52
N VAL A 72 -21.44 -6.93 -1.22
CA VAL A 72 -20.20 -7.65 -0.94
C VAL A 72 -18.97 -6.76 -1.19
N VAL A 73 -18.02 -6.81 -0.27
CA VAL A 73 -16.71 -6.17 -0.40
C VAL A 73 -15.64 -7.25 -0.41
N LYS A 74 -14.77 -7.23 -1.42
CA LYS A 74 -13.64 -8.15 -1.54
C LYS A 74 -12.36 -7.41 -1.21
N SER A 75 -11.56 -7.99 -0.32
CA SER A 75 -10.21 -7.53 -0.03
C SER A 75 -9.20 -8.59 -0.40
N LEU A 76 -8.02 -8.15 -0.83
CA LEU A 76 -6.85 -9.00 -1.02
C LEU A 76 -5.75 -8.54 -0.08
N THR A 77 -5.10 -9.50 0.58
CA THR A 77 -3.91 -9.25 1.38
C THR A 77 -2.72 -9.90 0.71
N GLY A 78 -1.66 -9.11 0.48
CA GLY A 78 -0.44 -9.57 -0.17
C GLY A 78 0.79 -8.93 0.44
N SER A 79 1.96 -9.27 -0.09
CA SER A 79 3.24 -8.75 0.38
C SER A 79 3.56 -7.41 -0.25
N ASP A 80 4.14 -6.52 0.54
CA ASP A 80 4.81 -5.29 0.10
C ASP A 80 6.32 -5.52 0.27
N CYS A 81 6.95 -6.09 -0.74
CA CYS A 81 8.34 -6.52 -0.72
C CYS A 81 9.32 -5.35 -0.88
N ASN A 82 8.93 -4.31 -1.62
CA ASN A 82 9.73 -3.12 -1.88
C ASN A 82 9.54 -2.01 -0.82
N ARG A 83 8.62 -2.19 0.13
CA ARG A 83 8.32 -1.28 1.25
C ARG A 83 7.74 0.07 0.81
N ASP A 84 7.00 0.09 -0.30
CA ASP A 84 6.33 1.29 -0.82
C ASP A 84 4.86 1.40 -0.43
N GLY A 85 4.31 0.41 0.29
CA GLY A 85 2.91 0.36 0.71
C GLY A 85 1.95 -0.18 -0.35
N VAL A 86 2.45 -0.65 -1.50
CA VAL A 86 1.67 -1.26 -2.58
C VAL A 86 1.82 -2.78 -2.54
N MET A 87 0.75 -3.48 -2.91
CA MET A 87 0.76 -4.93 -2.98
C MET A 87 1.57 -5.37 -4.21
N ASP A 88 2.71 -6.01 -3.95
CA ASP A 88 3.61 -6.50 -4.99
C ASP A 88 3.16 -7.87 -5.52
N ASP A 89 3.41 -8.11 -6.81
CA ASP A 89 3.32 -9.45 -7.38
C ASP A 89 4.57 -10.30 -7.08
N ASN A 90 4.49 -11.59 -7.36
CA ASN A 90 5.60 -12.51 -7.12
C ASN A 90 6.87 -12.11 -7.88
N ALA A 91 6.73 -11.62 -9.12
CA ALA A 91 7.84 -11.22 -9.96
C ALA A 91 8.59 -10.02 -9.35
N THR A 92 7.85 -9.03 -8.85
CA THR A 92 8.40 -7.84 -8.19
C THR A 92 9.13 -8.22 -6.92
N CYS A 93 8.53 -9.05 -6.07
CA CYS A 93 9.19 -9.56 -4.88
C CYS A 93 10.50 -10.30 -5.17
N ASN A 94 10.52 -11.18 -6.19
CA ASN A 94 11.74 -11.89 -6.60
C ASN A 94 12.83 -10.92 -7.07
N ALA A 95 12.46 -9.89 -7.82
CA ALA A 95 13.40 -8.88 -8.30
C ALA A 95 14.01 -8.08 -7.14
N VAL A 96 13.22 -7.71 -6.14
CA VAL A 96 13.69 -7.01 -4.92
C VAL A 96 14.67 -7.87 -4.14
N TYR A 97 14.32 -9.14 -3.89
CA TYR A 97 15.19 -10.08 -3.19
C TYR A 97 16.54 -10.23 -3.90
N TYR A 98 16.52 -10.41 -5.22
CA TYR A 98 17.74 -10.55 -6.02
C TYR A 98 18.57 -9.27 -6.04
N LYS A 99 17.93 -8.10 -6.05
CA LYS A 99 18.63 -6.80 -5.93
C LYS A 99 19.40 -6.71 -4.61
N LEU A 100 18.77 -7.04 -3.48
CA LEU A 100 19.43 -7.07 -2.16
C LEU A 100 20.57 -8.09 -2.12
N TRP A 101 20.35 -9.29 -2.69
CA TRP A 101 21.38 -10.32 -2.79
C TRP A 101 22.63 -9.82 -3.53
N MET A 102 22.46 -9.15 -4.66
CA MET A 102 23.57 -8.56 -5.42
C MET A 102 24.31 -7.45 -4.67
N ILE A 103 23.64 -6.72 -3.76
CA ILE A 103 24.24 -5.65 -2.96
C ILE A 103 25.02 -6.24 -1.77
N TYR A 104 24.51 -7.29 -1.13
CA TYR A 104 25.03 -7.77 0.15
C TYR A 104 25.88 -9.03 0.10
N GLU A 105 25.65 -9.93 -0.85
CA GLU A 105 26.33 -11.24 -0.94
C GLU A 105 27.30 -11.34 -2.11
N ARG A 106 27.65 -10.20 -2.72
CA ARG A 106 28.68 -10.14 -3.75
C ARG A 106 30.04 -9.76 -3.20
#